data_AF-A0A0U5GQC0-F1
#
_entry.id   AF-A0A0U5GQC0-F1
#
_cell.length_a   1.000
_cell.length_b   1.000
_cell.length_c   1.000
_cell.angle_alpha   90.00
_cell.angle_beta   90.00
_cell.angle_gamma   90.00
#
_symmetry.space_group_name_H-M   'P 1'
#
loop_
_entity.id
_entity.type
_entity.pdbx_description
1 polymer ?
#
loop_
_entity_poly.entity_id
_entity_poly.type
_entity_poly.pdbx_seq_one_letter_code
_entity_poly.pdbx_strand_id
1 'polypeptide(L)'
;MSGSDSSDFVLANGSDTGKSVVHASLQAATSTSSPGPSLIFDDPVCIVGMGMSSYIVADGDGGDWLSLFSPTACRLPGQIRSPSDLWTFLSNSRSVQGPVPPERFNIKGFYHPDGSRAGAMNVLGGYFLQEDVRDFDNSFFGINNIEATYMDPQQRKLLEVVFECFEDAGVSMEAVSGSETGVYVGNFTVDYQAMQTRDLDYMPRFVATGSDSAIMSNRISHVFNL
;
A
#
# COMPACT_ATOMS: atom_id res chain seq x y z
N MET A 1 -38.20 22.98 -21.78
CA MET A 1 -38.16 23.80 -23.02
C MET A 1 -37.48 25.11 -22.65
N SER A 2 -36.38 25.61 -23.20
CA SER A 2 -35.36 25.16 -24.16
C SER A 2 -34.47 26.39 -24.44
N GLY A 3 -33.14 26.23 -24.50
CA GLY A 3 -32.17 27.12 -25.19
C GLY A 3 -31.82 28.44 -24.49
N SER A 4 -30.59 28.73 -24.07
CA SER A 4 -29.31 28.93 -24.80
C SER A 4 -29.07 30.39 -25.17
N ASP A 5 -28.04 31.02 -24.57
CA ASP A 5 -27.07 31.81 -25.34
C ASP A 5 -25.77 32.04 -24.58
N SER A 6 -24.69 31.80 -25.31
CA SER A 6 -23.27 31.88 -24.96
C SER A 6 -22.73 33.30 -25.08
N SER A 7 -21.78 33.68 -24.23
CA SER A 7 -20.82 34.74 -24.56
C SER A 7 -19.41 34.41 -24.06
N ASP A 8 -18.51 34.41 -25.03
CA ASP A 8 -17.06 34.26 -24.91
C ASP A 8 -16.42 35.40 -24.12
N PHE A 9 -15.36 35.08 -23.36
CA PHE A 9 -14.37 36.07 -22.94
C PHE A 9 -12.96 35.49 -23.05
N VAL A 10 -12.16 36.08 -23.94
CA VAL A 10 -10.75 35.77 -24.19
C VAL A 10 -9.89 36.74 -23.38
N LEU A 11 -8.87 36.26 -22.66
CA LEU A 11 -7.67 37.05 -22.36
C LEU A 11 -6.41 36.17 -22.33
N ALA A 12 -5.38 36.65 -23.03
CA ALA A 12 -4.04 36.08 -23.10
C ALA A 12 -3.08 36.76 -22.10
N ASN A 13 -2.11 35.97 -21.62
CA ASN A 13 -0.73 36.24 -21.14
C ASN A 13 -0.41 37.44 -20.22
N GLY A 14 0.28 37.13 -19.10
CA GLY A 14 1.09 38.10 -18.35
C GLY A 14 1.64 37.62 -17.00
N SER A 15 2.84 37.03 -17.03
CA SER A 15 3.93 37.01 -16.02
C SER A 15 3.68 37.35 -14.53
N ASP A 16 3.89 36.31 -13.71
CA ASP A 16 4.85 36.16 -12.60
C ASP A 16 4.87 37.09 -11.35
N THR A 17 5.10 36.40 -10.24
CA THR A 17 5.57 36.80 -8.89
C THR A 17 4.60 37.46 -7.91
N GLY A 18 4.00 36.63 -7.05
CA GLY A 18 3.29 37.06 -5.85
C GLY A 18 3.02 35.93 -4.85
N LYS A 19 3.87 35.86 -3.82
CA LYS A 19 3.80 35.01 -2.60
C LYS A 19 2.40 34.51 -2.24
N SER A 20 2.23 33.17 -2.17
CA SER A 20 1.01 32.53 -1.67
C SER A 20 1.27 31.88 -0.29
N VAL A 21 0.58 32.42 0.71
CA VAL A 21 0.32 31.76 1.99
C VAL A 21 -0.77 30.72 1.72
N VAL A 22 -0.46 29.43 1.89
CA VAL A 22 -1.43 28.35 1.62
C VAL A 22 -2.31 28.14 2.84
N HIS A 23 -3.52 28.70 2.79
CA HIS A 23 -4.68 28.22 3.54
C HIS A 23 -5.27 27.03 2.76
N ALA A 24 -5.29 25.84 3.34
CA ALA A 24 -5.95 24.68 2.74
C ALA A 24 -7.45 24.69 3.08
N SER A 25 -8.31 24.80 2.07
CA SER A 25 -9.75 24.56 2.15
C SER A 25 -10.11 23.45 1.15
N LEU A 26 -10.81 22.42 1.62
CA LEU A 26 -11.35 21.34 0.80
C LEU A 26 -12.38 21.89 -0.20
N GLN A 27 -12.20 21.63 -1.49
CA GLN A 27 -13.30 21.64 -2.47
C GLN A 27 -13.20 20.39 -3.36
N ALA A 28 -14.37 19.79 -3.59
CA ALA A 28 -14.58 18.56 -4.33
C ALA A 28 -14.21 18.71 -5.81
N ALA A 29 -13.60 17.67 -6.36
CA ALA A 29 -13.08 17.63 -7.72
C ALA A 29 -14.18 17.56 -8.78
N THR A 30 -14.13 18.46 -9.76
CA THR A 30 -14.75 18.27 -11.07
C THR A 30 -13.68 18.39 -12.17
N SER A 31 -13.42 17.24 -12.79
CA SER A 31 -12.80 16.97 -14.10
C SER A 31 -11.41 17.54 -14.45
N THR A 32 -10.54 16.56 -14.75
CA THR A 32 -9.44 16.53 -15.75
C THR A 32 -8.17 17.35 -15.52
N SER A 33 -7.09 16.60 -15.28
CA SER A 33 -5.65 16.93 -15.37
C SER A 33 -5.04 17.87 -14.30
N SER A 34 -4.61 17.27 -13.17
CA SER A 34 -3.46 17.68 -12.33
C SER A 34 -3.24 16.58 -11.27
N PRO A 35 -2.01 16.27 -10.80
CA PRO A 35 -1.77 15.08 -9.99
C PRO A 35 -2.51 15.22 -8.66
N GLY A 36 -3.36 14.24 -8.37
CA GLY A 36 -3.99 14.13 -7.06
C GLY A 36 -2.92 14.07 -5.97
N PRO A 37 -3.27 14.38 -4.71
CA PRO A 37 -2.36 14.21 -3.59
C PRO A 37 -1.87 12.77 -3.59
N SER A 38 -0.61 12.59 -3.99
CA SER A 38 0.06 11.30 -3.98
C SER A 38 0.55 11.11 -2.56
N LEU A 39 -0.09 10.18 -1.86
CA LEU A 39 0.46 9.64 -0.63
C LEU A 39 1.64 8.75 -1.06
N ILE A 40 2.84 9.31 -0.97
CA ILE A 40 4.07 8.55 -1.10
C ILE A 40 4.34 7.96 0.28
N PHE A 41 4.23 6.64 0.38
CA PHE A 41 4.62 5.89 1.56
C PHE A 41 6.05 5.38 1.36
N ASP A 42 6.89 5.60 2.36
CA ASP A 42 8.28 5.10 2.37
C ASP A 42 8.37 3.62 2.82
N ASP A 43 7.23 3.04 3.21
CA ASP A 43 7.05 1.65 3.70
C ASP A 43 5.99 0.90 2.89
N PRO A 44 5.98 -0.45 2.88
CA PRO A 44 4.84 -1.21 2.39
C PRO A 44 3.57 -0.79 3.12
N VAL A 45 2.70 -0.13 2.37
CA VAL A 45 1.29 -0.03 2.72
C VAL A 45 0.59 -1.18 2.03
N CYS A 46 0.09 -2.11 2.83
CA CYS A 46 -0.76 -3.19 2.34
C CYS A 46 -2.19 -2.86 2.73
N ILE A 47 -3.01 -2.56 1.73
CA ILE A 47 -4.46 -2.59 1.83
C ILE A 47 -4.88 -3.79 0.99
N VAL A 48 -5.48 -4.78 1.62
CA VAL A 48 -6.04 -5.94 0.93
C VAL A 48 -7.54 -5.83 1.03
N GLY A 49 -8.19 -5.81 -0.13
CA GLY A 49 -9.62 -6.04 -0.26
C GLY A 49 -9.80 -7.34 -1.01
N MET A 50 -10.64 -8.23 -0.49
CA MET A 50 -10.99 -9.46 -1.18
C MET A 50 -12.31 -9.32 -1.92
N GLY A 51 -12.28 -9.64 -3.21
CA GLY A 51 -13.47 -9.94 -3.99
C GLY A 51 -13.60 -11.47 -4.06
N MET A 52 -14.40 -12.07 -3.19
CA MET A 52 -14.68 -13.50 -3.28
C MET A 52 -15.82 -13.76 -4.26
N SER A 53 -15.55 -14.55 -5.30
CA SER A 53 -16.57 -14.94 -6.29
C SER A 53 -17.68 -15.82 -5.69
N SER A 54 -17.49 -16.38 -4.49
CA SER A 54 -18.41 -17.32 -3.84
C SER A 54 -19.57 -16.65 -3.06
N TYR A 55 -19.65 -15.31 -3.03
CA TYR A 55 -20.88 -14.59 -2.69
C TYR A 55 -21.69 -14.17 -3.94
N ILE A 56 -21.46 -14.83 -5.07
CA ILE A 56 -22.23 -14.66 -6.30
C ILE A 56 -22.98 -15.97 -6.58
N VAL A 57 -24.24 -16.02 -6.12
CA VAL A 57 -25.27 -16.81 -6.81
C VAL A 57 -26.27 -15.79 -7.33
N ALA A 58 -26.09 -15.41 -8.59
CA ALA A 58 -27.13 -14.79 -9.38
C ALA A 58 -27.63 -15.86 -10.37
N ASP A 59 -28.70 -16.54 -10.01
CA ASP A 59 -29.62 -17.06 -11.01
C ASP A 59 -30.96 -16.34 -10.78
N GLY A 60 -31.41 -15.60 -11.79
CA GLY A 60 -32.70 -14.92 -11.79
C GLY A 60 -32.64 -13.45 -12.18
N ASP A 61 -33.19 -13.15 -13.36
CA ASP A 61 -33.50 -11.82 -13.90
C ASP A 61 -33.89 -10.77 -12.85
N GLY A 62 -32.99 -9.81 -12.56
CA GLY A 62 -33.37 -8.59 -11.85
C GLY A 62 -32.26 -7.96 -11.00
N GLY A 63 -31.48 -7.06 -11.60
CA GLY A 63 -30.77 -5.97 -10.91
C GLY A 63 -29.98 -6.35 -9.67
N ASP A 64 -28.83 -6.99 -9.87
CA ASP A 64 -27.86 -7.30 -8.81
C ASP A 64 -27.34 -6.02 -8.14
N TRP A 65 -27.66 -5.84 -6.87
CA TRP A 65 -26.90 -4.96 -5.98
C TRP A 65 -25.80 -5.82 -5.36
N LEU A 66 -24.54 -5.53 -5.70
CA LEU A 66 -23.37 -6.07 -5.00
C LEU A 66 -23.60 -5.94 -3.49
N SER A 67 -23.57 -7.06 -2.76
CA SER A 67 -23.61 -7.04 -1.31
C SER A 67 -22.40 -6.26 -0.79
N LEU A 68 -22.66 -5.15 -0.10
CA LEU A 68 -21.71 -4.16 0.41
C LEU A 68 -20.96 -4.68 1.66
N PHE A 69 -20.46 -5.91 1.63
CA PHE A 69 -19.53 -6.40 2.63
C PHE A 69 -18.32 -6.95 1.89
N SER A 70 -17.39 -6.05 1.56
CA SER A 70 -16.07 -6.43 1.10
C SER A 70 -15.20 -6.54 2.34
N PRO A 71 -14.81 -7.75 2.76
CA PRO A 71 -13.87 -7.91 3.85
C PRO A 71 -12.58 -7.21 3.47
N THR A 72 -12.00 -6.49 4.43
CA THR A 72 -10.81 -5.68 4.19
C THR A 72 -9.87 -5.74 5.38
N ALA A 73 -8.58 -5.79 5.09
CA ALA A 73 -7.54 -5.68 6.09
C ALA A 73 -6.49 -4.67 5.64
N CYS A 74 -5.86 -4.00 6.60
CA CYS A 74 -4.82 -3.03 6.28
C CYS A 74 -3.76 -2.93 7.37
N ARG A 75 -2.54 -2.64 6.95
CA ARG A 75 -1.45 -2.22 7.82
C ARG A 75 -0.98 -0.85 7.39
N LEU A 76 -1.15 0.13 8.28
CA LEU A 76 -0.86 1.53 7.99
C LEU A 76 -0.08 2.17 9.16
N PRO A 77 0.72 3.21 8.88
CA PRO A 77 1.36 4.03 9.91
C PRO A 77 0.35 4.57 10.92
N GLY A 78 0.76 4.68 12.18
CA GLY A 78 -0.10 5.15 13.27
C GLY A 78 -0.73 4.04 14.11
N GLN A 79 -0.15 2.83 14.09
CA GLN A 79 -0.69 1.61 14.71
C GLN A 79 -2.07 1.21 14.17
N ILE A 80 -2.32 1.51 12.89
CA ILE A 80 -3.58 1.17 12.23
C ILE A 80 -3.45 -0.25 11.68
N ARG A 81 -4.24 -1.17 12.25
CA ARG A 81 -4.19 -2.61 11.93
C ARG A 81 -5.49 -3.15 11.34
N SER A 82 -6.53 -2.33 11.29
CA SER A 82 -7.84 -2.70 10.81
C SER A 82 -8.55 -1.52 10.12
N PRO A 83 -9.56 -1.78 9.30
CA PRO A 83 -10.44 -0.73 8.76
C PRO A 83 -11.10 0.11 9.86
N SER A 84 -11.41 -0.48 11.01
CA SER A 84 -11.96 0.22 12.18
C SER A 84 -10.97 1.20 12.81
N ASP A 85 -9.70 0.82 12.89
CA ASP A 85 -8.63 1.72 13.34
C ASP A 85 -8.44 2.87 12.36
N LEU A 86 -8.48 2.57 11.05
CA LEU A 86 -8.39 3.57 10.01
C LEU A 86 -9.55 4.56 10.09
N TRP A 87 -10.78 4.08 10.27
CA TRP A 87 -11.96 4.95 10.43
C TRP A 87 -11.83 5.86 11.64
N THR A 88 -11.38 5.30 12.77
CA THR A 88 -11.14 6.07 13.99
C THR A 88 -10.06 7.12 13.78
N PHE A 89 -8.99 6.77 13.09
CA PHE A 89 -7.91 7.69 12.75
C PHE A 89 -8.38 8.86 11.88
N LEU A 90 -9.12 8.56 10.80
CA LEU A 90 -9.68 9.56 9.88
C LEU A 90 -10.67 10.47 10.60
N SER A 91 -11.55 9.91 11.43
CA SER A 91 -12.54 10.65 12.22
C SER A 91 -11.88 11.63 13.20
N ASN A 92 -10.69 11.30 13.69
CA ASN A 92 -9.91 12.16 14.59
C ASN A 92 -9.04 13.19 13.85
N SER A 93 -8.94 13.14 12.51
CA SER A 93 -8.16 14.08 11.68
C SER A 93 -6.72 14.30 12.17
N ARG A 94 -6.01 13.23 12.54
CA ARG A 94 -4.64 13.29 13.07
C ARG A 94 -3.60 13.07 11.97
N SER A 95 -2.36 13.50 12.24
CA SER A 95 -1.18 13.10 11.47
C SER A 95 -0.27 12.23 12.35
N VAL A 96 0.31 11.21 11.74
CA VAL A 96 1.25 10.25 12.36
C VAL A 96 2.64 10.34 11.74
N GLN A 97 2.95 11.49 11.14
CA GLN A 97 4.30 11.75 10.66
C GLN A 97 5.27 11.75 11.84
N GLY A 98 6.33 10.95 11.71
CA GLY A 98 7.34 10.79 12.74
C GLY A 98 8.76 10.87 12.18
N PRO A 99 9.78 10.97 13.05
CA PRO A 99 11.16 10.82 12.62
C PRO A 99 11.41 9.43 12.06
N VAL A 100 12.42 9.28 11.20
CA VAL A 100 12.88 7.95 10.76
C VAL A 100 13.30 7.12 11.98
N PRO A 101 12.75 5.91 12.18
CA PRO A 101 13.16 5.06 13.29
C PRO A 101 14.65 4.70 13.18
N PRO A 102 15.43 4.78 14.28
CA PRO A 102 16.87 4.53 14.24
C PRO A 102 17.22 3.10 13.83
N GLU A 103 16.29 2.16 13.97
CA GLU A 103 16.43 0.76 13.55
C GLU A 103 16.37 0.57 12.03
N ARG A 104 15.82 1.54 11.28
CA ARG A 104 15.68 1.45 9.81
C ARG A 104 16.98 1.80 9.10
N PHE A 105 17.45 3.02 9.30
CA PHE A 105 18.75 3.48 8.80
C PHE A 105 19.19 4.77 9.50
N ASN A 106 20.49 5.06 9.44
CA ASN A 106 21.03 6.29 10.00
C ASN A 106 20.70 7.51 9.13
N ILE A 107 19.56 8.15 9.39
CA ILE A 107 19.10 9.35 8.66
C ILE A 107 20.11 10.50 8.69
N LYS A 108 20.93 10.64 9.75
CA LYS A 108 21.92 11.71 9.85
C LYS A 108 23.00 11.62 8.76
N GLY A 109 23.29 10.41 8.26
CA GLY A 109 24.24 10.23 7.16
C GLY A 109 23.69 10.68 5.80
N PHE A 110 22.36 10.64 5.65
CA PHE A 110 21.66 10.98 4.41
C PHE A 110 21.05 12.38 4.42
N TYR A 111 20.98 13.05 5.58
CA TYR A 111 20.38 14.38 5.67
C TYR A 111 21.26 15.48 5.05
N HIS A 112 20.67 16.33 4.20
CA HIS A 112 21.28 17.55 3.71
C HIS A 112 20.22 18.66 3.54
N PRO A 113 20.36 19.82 4.21
CA PRO A 113 19.27 20.79 4.35
C PRO A 113 18.85 21.48 3.04
N ASP A 114 19.78 21.64 2.08
CA ASP A 114 19.52 22.36 0.82
C ASP A 114 19.05 21.45 -0.34
N GLY A 115 18.99 20.12 -0.14
CA GLY A 115 18.62 19.14 -1.17
C GLY A 115 19.53 19.10 -2.41
N SER A 116 20.67 19.81 -2.41
CA SER A 116 21.57 19.92 -3.56
C SER A 116 22.51 18.72 -3.73
N ARG A 117 22.68 17.94 -2.67
CA ARG A 117 23.55 16.74 -2.67
C ARG A 117 22.79 15.54 -3.23
N ALA A 118 23.30 14.97 -4.31
CA ALA A 118 22.76 13.72 -4.86
C ALA A 118 22.79 12.59 -3.81
N GLY A 119 21.69 11.83 -3.71
CA GLY A 119 21.53 10.76 -2.72
C GLY A 119 21.34 11.23 -1.28
N ALA A 120 21.02 12.50 -1.06
CA ALA A 120 20.65 13.04 0.24
C ALA A 120 19.14 13.35 0.33
N MET A 121 18.63 13.36 1.56
CA MET A 121 17.27 13.72 1.91
C MET A 121 17.28 15.08 2.62
N ASN A 122 16.34 15.96 2.32
CA ASN A 122 16.13 17.22 3.06
C ASN A 122 15.05 17.12 4.14
N VAL A 123 14.49 15.93 4.34
CA VAL A 123 13.49 15.59 5.35
C VAL A 123 14.06 14.56 6.33
N LEU A 124 13.67 14.67 7.61
CA LEU A 124 14.16 13.84 8.72
C LEU A 124 13.16 12.78 9.18
N GLY A 125 12.06 12.62 8.46
CA GLY A 125 10.93 11.82 8.89
C GLY A 125 9.94 11.58 7.76
N GLY A 126 8.97 10.73 8.06
CA GLY A 126 8.00 10.19 7.13
C GLY A 126 6.93 9.43 7.87
N TYR A 127 6.28 8.51 7.18
CA TYR A 127 5.25 7.65 7.75
C TYR A 127 5.78 6.22 7.77
N PHE A 128 5.95 5.69 8.98
CA PHE A 128 6.51 4.37 9.19
C PHE A 128 5.54 3.45 9.90
N LEU A 129 5.59 2.17 9.55
CA LEU A 129 4.99 1.13 10.38
C LEU A 129 5.70 1.12 11.73
N GLN A 130 4.93 1.15 12.82
CA GLN A 130 5.48 1.13 14.18
C GLN A 130 5.92 -0.28 14.59
N GLU A 131 5.37 -1.30 13.93
CA GLU A 131 5.77 -2.69 14.15
C GLU A 131 7.08 -3.00 13.42
N ASP A 132 7.79 -4.01 13.93
CA ASP A 132 8.99 -4.47 13.27
C ASP A 132 8.63 -5.18 11.96
N VAL A 133 9.04 -4.59 10.84
CA VAL A 133 8.84 -5.15 9.50
C VAL A 133 9.58 -6.48 9.30
N ARG A 134 10.50 -6.83 10.22
CA ARG A 134 11.23 -8.11 10.21
C ARG A 134 10.41 -9.23 10.86
N ASP A 135 9.47 -8.90 11.74
CA ASP A 135 8.66 -9.89 12.45
C ASP A 135 7.66 -10.54 11.49
N PHE A 136 7.69 -11.87 11.46
CA PHE A 136 6.85 -12.69 10.59
C PHE A 136 6.74 -14.11 11.14
N ASP A 137 5.51 -14.63 11.28
CA ASP A 137 5.28 -16.02 11.67
C ASP A 137 5.39 -16.95 10.45
N ASN A 138 6.63 -17.32 10.12
CA ASN A 138 6.88 -18.21 8.99
C ASN A 138 6.33 -19.63 9.18
N SER A 139 6.18 -20.08 10.43
CA SER A 139 5.74 -21.43 10.75
C SER A 139 4.26 -21.61 10.46
N PHE A 140 3.47 -20.58 10.72
CA PHE A 140 2.06 -20.52 10.38
C PHE A 140 1.81 -20.68 8.88
N PHE A 141 2.63 -20.02 8.04
CA PHE A 141 2.52 -20.09 6.58
C PHE A 141 3.29 -21.24 5.93
N GLY A 142 3.89 -22.15 6.71
CA GLY A 142 4.67 -23.27 6.19
C GLY A 142 5.96 -22.87 5.46
N ILE A 143 6.50 -21.69 5.76
CA ILE A 143 7.70 -21.14 5.10
C ILE A 143 8.95 -21.48 5.93
N ASN A 144 10.01 -21.92 5.26
CA ASN A 144 11.30 -22.22 5.90
C ASN A 144 11.94 -20.95 6.50
N ASN A 145 12.52 -21.05 7.70
CA ASN A 145 13.32 -20.00 8.35
C ASN A 145 14.34 -19.32 7.44
N ILE A 146 15.07 -20.11 6.63
CA ILE A 146 16.09 -19.55 5.72
C ILE A 146 15.42 -18.74 4.62
N GLU A 147 14.30 -19.22 4.08
CA GLU A 147 13.54 -18.49 3.05
C GLU A 147 12.96 -17.19 3.63
N ALA A 148 12.30 -17.27 4.79
CA ALA A 148 11.71 -16.13 5.48
C ALA A 148 12.72 -15.00 5.76
N THR A 149 13.97 -15.35 6.05
CA THR A 149 15.07 -14.39 6.26
C THR A 149 15.33 -13.54 5.01
N TYR A 150 15.21 -14.15 3.83
CA TYR A 150 15.46 -13.48 2.55
C TYR A 150 14.20 -13.01 1.85
N MET A 151 13.01 -13.24 2.41
CA MET A 151 11.77 -12.68 1.90
C MET A 151 11.71 -11.18 2.13
N ASP A 152 11.19 -10.44 1.16
CA ASP A 152 10.87 -9.04 1.29
C ASP A 152 9.82 -8.85 2.42
N PRO A 153 10.04 -7.92 3.37
CA PRO A 153 9.01 -7.51 4.33
C PRO A 153 7.64 -7.23 3.71
N GLN A 154 7.59 -6.70 2.48
CA GLN A 154 6.34 -6.47 1.75
C GLN A 154 5.58 -7.79 1.51
N GLN A 155 6.26 -8.86 1.08
CA GLN A 155 5.66 -10.19 0.90
C GLN A 155 5.18 -10.79 2.22
N ARG A 156 5.97 -10.62 3.28
CA ARG A 156 5.65 -11.14 4.62
C ARG A 156 4.39 -10.48 5.18
N LYS A 157 4.32 -9.15 5.16
CA LYS A 157 3.15 -8.41 5.65
C LYS A 157 1.92 -8.66 4.79
N LEU A 158 2.10 -8.84 3.48
CA LEU A 158 0.99 -9.14 2.60
C LEU A 158 0.32 -10.49 2.93
N LEU A 159 1.09 -11.52 3.30
CA LEU A 159 0.54 -12.80 3.76
C LEU A 159 -0.28 -12.65 5.04
N GLU A 160 0.23 -11.91 6.03
CA GLU A 160 -0.50 -11.61 7.27
C GLU A 160 -1.80 -10.85 7.00
N VAL A 161 -1.75 -9.80 6.17
CA VAL A 161 -2.93 -8.98 5.88
C VAL A 161 -3.97 -9.75 5.05
N VAL A 162 -3.55 -10.62 4.12
CA VAL A 162 -4.50 -11.50 3.41
C VAL A 162 -5.18 -12.47 4.39
N PHE A 163 -4.43 -13.03 5.33
CA PHE A 163 -5.01 -13.89 6.37
C PHE A 163 -6.02 -13.14 7.23
N GLU A 164 -5.69 -11.94 7.71
CA GLU A 164 -6.62 -11.09 8.46
C GLU A 164 -7.87 -10.73 7.65
N CYS A 165 -7.73 -10.58 6.33
CA CYS A 165 -8.87 -10.36 5.45
C CYS A 165 -9.79 -11.58 5.37
N PHE A 166 -9.25 -12.79 5.39
CA PHE A 166 -10.06 -14.01 5.50
C PHE A 166 -10.76 -14.11 6.85
N GLU A 167 -10.10 -13.72 7.94
CA GLU A 167 -10.71 -13.67 9.27
C GLU A 167 -11.86 -12.66 9.34
N ASP A 168 -11.69 -11.46 8.77
CA ASP A 168 -12.75 -10.45 8.65
C ASP A 168 -13.93 -10.95 7.79
N ALA A 169 -13.65 -11.76 6.77
CA ALA A 169 -14.66 -12.44 5.97
C ALA A 169 -15.40 -13.56 6.72
N GLY A 170 -14.86 -14.01 7.86
CA GLY A 170 -15.36 -15.18 8.58
C GLY A 170 -15.12 -16.50 7.84
N VAL A 171 -14.08 -16.58 7.01
CA VAL A 171 -13.78 -17.74 6.16
C VAL A 171 -12.44 -18.35 6.56
N SER A 172 -12.41 -19.68 6.70
CA SER A 172 -11.17 -20.39 7.06
C SER A 172 -10.27 -20.62 5.85
N MET A 173 -8.97 -20.81 6.09
CA MET A 173 -8.01 -21.13 5.02
C MET A 173 -8.38 -22.41 4.27
N GLU A 174 -8.94 -23.40 4.96
CA GLU A 174 -9.39 -24.66 4.36
C GLU A 174 -10.61 -24.45 3.46
N ALA A 175 -11.45 -23.46 3.75
CA ALA A 175 -12.64 -23.17 2.96
C ALA A 175 -12.33 -22.45 1.64
N VAL A 176 -11.24 -21.67 1.58
CA VAL A 176 -10.79 -21.00 0.34
C VAL A 176 -9.80 -21.84 -0.46
N SER A 177 -9.21 -22.86 0.16
CA SER A 177 -8.27 -23.76 -0.51
C SER A 177 -8.93 -24.51 -1.67
N GLY A 178 -8.32 -24.41 -2.85
CA GLY A 178 -8.81 -24.99 -4.10
C GLY A 178 -9.92 -24.19 -4.79
N SER A 179 -10.22 -22.98 -4.31
CA SER A 179 -11.15 -22.07 -4.99
C SER A 179 -10.53 -21.48 -6.26
N GLU A 180 -11.35 -20.98 -7.18
CA GLU A 180 -10.86 -20.25 -8.36
C GLU A 180 -10.71 -18.75 -8.02
N THR A 181 -9.81 -18.42 -7.08
CA THR A 181 -9.66 -17.05 -6.57
C THR A 181 -8.45 -16.35 -7.19
N GLY A 182 -8.71 -15.33 -8.01
CA GLY A 182 -7.66 -14.49 -8.58
C GLY A 182 -7.00 -13.59 -7.54
N VAL A 183 -5.67 -13.49 -7.57
CA VAL A 183 -4.88 -12.59 -6.72
C VAL A 183 -4.25 -11.48 -7.55
N TYR A 184 -4.48 -10.24 -7.14
CA TYR A 184 -3.94 -9.04 -7.79
C TYR A 184 -3.19 -8.19 -6.76
N VAL A 185 -1.93 -7.89 -7.03
CA VAL A 185 -1.07 -7.11 -6.12
C VAL A 185 -0.44 -5.95 -6.88
N GLY A 186 -0.57 -4.75 -6.34
CA GLY A 186 0.15 -3.56 -6.80
C GLY A 186 1.43 -3.39 -5.99
N ASN A 187 2.58 -3.34 -6.66
CA ASN A 187 3.86 -3.00 -6.05
C ASN A 187 4.60 -1.97 -6.91
N PHE A 188 5.36 -1.10 -6.26
CA PHE A 188 6.20 -0.09 -6.92
C PHE A 188 7.67 -0.18 -6.48
N THR A 189 7.93 -0.56 -5.23
CA THR A 189 9.27 -0.53 -4.63
C THR A 189 9.95 -1.89 -4.70
N VAL A 190 11.24 -1.87 -5.05
CA VAL A 190 12.13 -3.04 -5.16
C VAL A 190 13.46 -2.79 -4.42
N ASP A 191 13.42 -1.94 -3.40
CA ASP A 191 14.56 -1.56 -2.58
C ASP A 191 15.19 -2.77 -1.87
N TYR A 192 14.37 -3.70 -1.36
CA TYR A 192 14.87 -4.91 -0.72
C TYR A 192 15.67 -5.81 -1.68
N GLN A 193 15.20 -5.95 -2.92
CA GLN A 193 15.95 -6.67 -3.97
C GLN A 193 17.30 -6.00 -4.22
N ALA A 194 17.33 -4.67 -4.35
CA ALA A 194 18.56 -3.91 -4.56
C ALA A 194 19.53 -4.03 -3.37
N MET A 195 19.01 -4.09 -2.14
CA MET A 195 19.81 -4.33 -0.94
C MET A 195 20.43 -5.75 -0.94
N GLN A 196 19.66 -6.78 -1.28
CA GLN A 196 20.13 -8.16 -1.29
C GLN A 196 21.14 -8.47 -2.39
N THR A 197 21.08 -7.75 -3.51
CA THR A 197 21.95 -7.93 -4.67
C THR A 197 23.14 -6.97 -4.70
N ARG A 198 23.31 -6.17 -3.65
CA ARG A 198 24.40 -5.20 -3.53
C ARG A 198 25.77 -5.86 -3.48
N ASP A 199 25.87 -7.05 -2.90
CA ASP A 199 27.09 -7.85 -2.84
C ASP A 199 27.03 -8.96 -3.91
N LEU A 200 27.88 -8.86 -4.93
CA LEU A 200 27.92 -9.83 -6.03
C LEU A 200 28.60 -11.14 -5.63
N ASP A 201 29.47 -11.12 -4.62
CA ASP A 201 30.18 -12.31 -4.13
C ASP A 201 29.27 -13.16 -3.22
N TYR A 202 28.21 -12.56 -2.67
CA TYR A 202 27.23 -13.21 -1.82
C TYR A 202 25.81 -13.00 -2.33
N MET A 203 25.35 -13.90 -3.22
CA MET A 203 23.95 -13.94 -3.63
C MET A 203 23.14 -14.93 -2.77
N PRO A 204 22.12 -14.46 -2.03
CA PRO A 204 21.24 -15.34 -1.28
C PRO A 204 20.49 -16.32 -2.19
N ARG A 205 20.39 -17.58 -1.76
CA ARG A 205 19.68 -18.64 -2.50
C ARG A 205 18.24 -18.27 -2.87
N PHE A 206 17.55 -17.59 -1.96
CA PHE A 206 16.13 -17.26 -2.08
C PHE A 206 15.87 -15.83 -2.58
N VAL A 207 16.89 -15.12 -3.10
CA VAL A 207 16.71 -13.73 -3.57
C VAL A 207 15.63 -13.62 -4.66
N ALA A 208 15.63 -14.53 -5.63
CA ALA A 208 14.68 -14.49 -6.74
C ALA A 208 13.22 -14.66 -6.28
N THR A 209 12.96 -15.63 -5.39
CA THR A 209 11.62 -15.88 -4.84
C THR A 209 11.28 -14.96 -3.66
N GLY A 210 12.28 -14.32 -3.06
CA GLY A 210 12.12 -13.51 -1.86
C GLY A 210 11.73 -12.07 -2.16
N SER A 211 12.16 -11.51 -3.29
CA SER A 211 12.02 -10.07 -3.55
C SER A 211 11.37 -9.69 -4.88
N ASP A 212 11.08 -10.64 -5.78
CA ASP A 212 10.45 -10.33 -7.06
C ASP A 212 8.97 -9.94 -6.88
N SER A 213 8.57 -8.86 -7.55
CA SER A 213 7.20 -8.35 -7.62
C SER A 213 6.17 -9.39 -8.08
N ALA A 214 6.50 -10.23 -9.06
CA ALA A 214 5.58 -11.26 -9.56
C ALA A 214 5.34 -12.36 -8.51
N ILE A 215 6.29 -12.55 -7.59
CA ILE A 215 6.19 -13.55 -6.54
C ILE A 215 5.22 -13.11 -5.44
N MET A 216 4.94 -11.80 -5.29
CA MET A 216 3.99 -11.33 -4.29
C MET A 216 2.59 -11.96 -4.47
N SER A 217 2.01 -11.88 -5.67
CA SER A 217 0.71 -12.50 -5.97
C SER A 217 0.80 -14.02 -5.98
N ASN A 218 1.84 -14.57 -6.64
CA ASN A 218 1.98 -16.02 -6.77
C ASN A 218 2.17 -16.71 -5.43
N ARG A 219 2.85 -16.08 -4.47
CA ARG A 219 3.07 -16.63 -3.13
C ARG A 219 1.77 -16.68 -2.34
N ILE A 220 0.90 -15.67 -2.44
CA ILE A 220 -0.43 -15.71 -1.83
C ILE A 220 -1.22 -16.88 -2.41
N SER A 221 -1.31 -16.98 -3.75
CA SER A 221 -2.00 -18.09 -4.40
C SER A 221 -1.42 -19.44 -3.99
N HIS A 222 -0.10 -19.54 -3.84
CA HIS A 222 0.55 -20.78 -3.43
C HIS A 222 0.30 -21.16 -1.97
N VAL A 223 0.39 -20.21 -1.04
CA VAL A 223 0.24 -20.44 0.40
C VAL A 223 -1.21 -20.77 0.76
N PHE A 224 -2.17 -20.07 0.18
CA PHE A 224 -3.60 -20.28 0.43
C PHE A 224 -4.26 -21.26 -0.56
N ASN A 225 -3.50 -21.74 -1.55
CA ASN A 225 -3.97 -22.64 -2.61
C ASN A 225 -5.20 -22.08 -3.33
N LEU A 226 -5.05 -20.90 -3.95
CA LEU A 226 -6.09 -20.15 -4.67
C LEU A 226 -5.97 -20.29 -6.18
#